data_AF-A0A2U2DN45-F1
#
_entry.id   AF-A0A2U2DN45-F1
#
_cell.length_a   1.000
_cell.length_b   1.000
_cell.length_c   1.000
_cell.angle_alpha   90.00
_cell.angle_beta   90.00
_cell.angle_gamma   90.00
#
_symmetry.space_group_name_H-M   'P 1'
#
loop_
_entity.id
_entity.type
_entity.pdbx_description
1 polymer ?
#
loop_
_entity_poly.entity_id
_entity_poly.type
_entity_poly.pdbx_seq_one_letter_code
_entity_poly.pdbx_strand_id
1 'polypeptide(L)'
;MSTIDDNASDNHHETDAGRPHRPHRNRTRHPAAFGVTAFAILALGAAAGAGAMKLARPGMELAPTTPVAISAMQEWSLVTVKGKVAEVFGNKFIVQDDSGRALVETGPAGDSGKLVALNEPVSVQGRFEHGFLHATYIIRQDGSVEALGPAGGPPRHGLIEDMLRHDGP
;
A
#
# COMPACT_ATOMS: atom_id res chain seq x y z
N MET A 1 -84.92 -10.51 -8.24
CA MET A 1 -85.92 -11.01 -7.28
C MET A 1 -85.24 -12.08 -6.45
N SER A 2 -84.83 -11.91 -5.18
CA SER A 2 -85.62 -11.62 -3.96
C SER A 2 -86.81 -12.58 -3.87
N THR A 3 -86.93 -13.53 -2.92
CA THR A 3 -86.88 -13.51 -1.44
C THR A 3 -86.56 -14.94 -0.95
N ILE A 4 -85.70 -15.23 0.05
CA ILE A 4 -85.87 -15.20 1.53
C ILE A 4 -87.19 -15.80 2.04
N ASP A 5 -87.05 -16.83 2.91
CA ASP A 5 -87.84 -17.19 4.11
C ASP A 5 -87.81 -18.74 4.31
N ASP A 6 -87.81 -19.34 5.49
CA ASP A 6 -87.15 -19.10 6.77
C ASP A 6 -87.42 -20.35 7.66
N ASN A 7 -86.45 -20.71 8.50
CA ASN A 7 -86.63 -21.17 9.88
C ASN A 7 -87.40 -22.46 10.27
N ALA A 8 -86.67 -23.42 10.86
CA ALA A 8 -86.96 -24.12 12.14
C ALA A 8 -85.85 -25.16 12.42
N SER A 9 -85.31 -25.44 13.60
CA SER A 9 -85.23 -24.85 14.95
C SER A 9 -84.20 -25.72 15.72
N ASP A 10 -83.82 -25.27 16.92
CA ASP A 10 -83.13 -25.98 18.01
C ASP A 10 -81.59 -26.04 17.95
N ASN A 11 -80.82 -25.67 18.98
CA ASN A 11 -81.19 -25.35 20.36
C ASN A 11 -80.04 -24.65 21.12
N HIS A 12 -80.46 -23.83 22.09
CA HIS A 12 -79.81 -23.45 23.34
C HIS A 12 -78.51 -22.61 23.37
N HIS A 13 -78.75 -21.31 23.61
CA HIS A 13 -78.21 -20.51 24.72
C HIS A 13 -77.18 -21.19 25.66
N GLU A 14 -75.97 -20.63 25.72
CA GLU A 14 -75.44 -20.09 26.97
C GLU A 14 -74.55 -18.88 26.68
N THR A 15 -74.83 -17.80 27.40
CA THR A 15 -74.25 -16.46 27.27
C THR A 15 -72.85 -16.42 27.86
N ASP A 16 -71.85 -16.01 27.08
CA ASP A 16 -70.66 -15.38 27.64
C ASP A 16 -70.29 -14.12 26.84
N ALA A 17 -70.35 -13.00 27.56
CA ALA A 17 -70.19 -11.67 27.05
C ALA A 17 -68.70 -11.30 27.07
N GLY A 18 -68.21 -10.78 25.94
CA GLY A 18 -66.97 -10.00 25.92
C GLY A 18 -65.99 -10.43 24.85
N ARG A 19 -66.18 -9.97 23.61
CA ARG A 19 -65.04 -9.74 22.71
C ARG A 19 -64.50 -8.34 23.00
N PRO A 20 -63.18 -8.15 22.92
CA PRO A 20 -62.73 -7.55 21.66
C PRO A 20 -61.49 -8.22 21.06
N HIS A 21 -61.31 -7.89 19.78
CA HIS A 21 -60.33 -8.37 18.82
C HIS A 21 -58.90 -8.58 19.36
N ARG A 22 -58.29 -9.73 19.01
CA ARG A 22 -56.84 -9.92 19.11
C ARG A 22 -56.16 -9.25 17.91
N PRO A 23 -55.28 -8.26 18.09
CA PRO A 23 -54.42 -7.79 17.02
C PRO A 23 -53.29 -8.79 16.81
N HIS A 24 -52.87 -8.96 15.56
CA HIS A 24 -51.61 -9.62 15.23
C HIS A 24 -50.46 -8.94 15.99
N ARG A 25 -49.53 -9.72 16.56
CA ARG A 25 -48.27 -9.17 17.08
C ARG A 25 -47.16 -10.19 16.87
N ASN A 26 -46.67 -10.26 15.64
CA ASN A 26 -45.39 -10.89 15.37
C ASN A 26 -44.30 -9.81 15.50
N ARG A 27 -43.70 -9.73 16.68
CA ARG A 27 -42.55 -8.88 17.03
C ARG A 27 -41.94 -9.56 18.26
N THR A 28 -40.75 -10.14 18.17
CA THR A 28 -39.53 -9.36 18.39
C THR A 28 -38.32 -9.92 17.66
N ARG A 29 -37.57 -8.98 17.09
CA ARG A 29 -36.22 -9.08 16.57
C ARG A 29 -35.24 -9.35 17.71
N HIS A 30 -34.36 -10.34 17.57
CA HIS A 30 -33.11 -10.39 18.35
C HIS A 30 -31.89 -10.77 17.48
N PRO A 31 -31.45 -9.92 16.52
CA PRO A 31 -30.16 -10.09 15.86
C PRO A 31 -29.05 -9.37 16.66
N ALA A 32 -28.94 -9.64 17.97
CA ALA A 32 -27.99 -8.94 18.84
C ALA A 32 -27.11 -9.89 19.67
N ALA A 33 -27.12 -11.19 19.39
CA ALA A 33 -26.30 -12.17 20.11
C ALA A 33 -25.07 -12.66 19.32
N PHE A 34 -24.82 -12.13 18.11
CA PHE A 34 -23.64 -12.50 17.29
C PHE A 34 -22.54 -11.42 17.25
N GLY A 35 -22.78 -10.20 17.75
CA GLY A 35 -21.84 -9.09 17.61
C GLY A 35 -20.66 -9.08 18.61
N VAL A 36 -20.85 -9.62 19.81
CA VAL A 36 -19.84 -9.51 20.90
C VAL A 36 -18.69 -10.51 20.71
N THR A 37 -18.98 -11.72 20.22
CA THR A 37 -17.96 -12.76 19.99
C THR A 37 -17.03 -12.40 18.82
N ALA A 38 -17.55 -11.72 17.80
CA ALA A 38 -16.76 -11.28 16.63
C ALA A 38 -15.73 -10.20 17.00
N PHE A 39 -16.08 -9.25 17.87
CA PHE A 39 -15.17 -8.17 18.30
C PHE A 39 -14.02 -8.66 19.17
N ALA A 40 -14.23 -9.67 20.03
CA ALA A 40 -13.16 -10.24 20.85
C ALA A 40 -12.11 -11.00 20.00
N ILE A 41 -12.56 -11.75 18.98
CA ILE A 41 -11.67 -12.43 18.02
C ILE A 41 -10.94 -11.40 17.14
N LEU A 42 -11.64 -10.33 16.72
CA LEU A 42 -11.03 -9.24 15.94
C LEU A 42 -9.98 -8.46 16.73
N ALA A 43 -10.22 -8.16 18.00
CA ALA A 43 -9.29 -7.43 18.86
C ALA A 43 -8.02 -8.24 19.18
N LEU A 44 -8.14 -9.57 19.35
CA LEU A 44 -6.98 -10.45 19.46
C LEU A 44 -6.22 -10.60 18.13
N GLY A 45 -6.93 -10.65 16.99
CA GLY A 45 -6.32 -10.77 15.67
C GLY A 45 -5.60 -9.50 15.19
N ALA A 46 -6.10 -8.31 15.56
CA ALA A 46 -5.52 -7.03 15.11
C ALA A 46 -4.13 -6.76 15.69
N ALA A 47 -3.88 -7.10 16.96
CA ALA A 47 -2.56 -6.94 17.58
C ALA A 47 -1.50 -7.87 16.98
N ALA A 48 -1.90 -9.07 16.53
CA ALA A 48 -1.00 -10.02 15.86
C ALA A 48 -0.75 -9.65 14.38
N GLY A 49 -1.75 -9.12 13.68
CA GLY A 49 -1.67 -8.81 12.25
C GLY A 49 -0.74 -7.64 11.88
N ALA A 50 -0.65 -6.60 12.73
CA ALA A 50 0.17 -5.43 12.45
C ALA A 50 1.69 -5.65 12.68
N GLY A 51 2.06 -6.59 13.55
CA GLY A 51 3.48 -6.92 13.79
C GLY A 51 4.12 -7.78 12.69
N ALA A 52 3.32 -8.62 12.02
CA ALA A 52 3.83 -9.62 11.08
C ALA A 52 4.35 -9.05 9.75
N MET A 53 3.79 -7.91 9.28
CA MET A 53 4.19 -7.29 8.00
C MET A 53 5.64 -6.77 7.99
N LYS A 54 6.23 -6.50 9.17
CA LYS A 54 7.60 -6.00 9.30
C LYS A 54 8.68 -7.07 9.08
N LEU A 55 8.32 -8.35 9.22
CA LEU A 55 9.23 -9.49 9.03
C LEU A 55 9.14 -10.10 7.62
N ALA A 56 8.06 -9.81 6.90
CA ALA A 56 7.80 -10.35 5.56
C ALA A 56 8.36 -9.48 4.43
N ARG A 57 9.28 -8.54 4.71
CA ARG A 57 10.15 -8.02 3.65
C ARG A 57 11.16 -9.13 3.38
N PRO A 58 11.10 -9.83 2.23
CA PRO A 58 12.20 -10.70 1.85
C PRO A 58 13.43 -9.81 1.91
N GLY A 59 14.40 -10.16 2.76
CA GLY A 59 15.71 -9.54 2.68
C GLY A 59 16.10 -9.68 1.23
N MET A 60 16.18 -8.57 0.51
CA MET A 60 16.63 -8.60 -0.87
C MET A 60 18.04 -9.14 -0.78
N GLU A 61 18.19 -10.44 -1.02
CA GLU A 61 19.47 -11.08 -1.20
C GLU A 61 19.97 -10.59 -2.55
N LEU A 62 20.42 -9.34 -2.53
CA LEU A 62 21.13 -8.71 -3.62
C LEU A 62 22.31 -9.64 -3.85
N ALA A 63 22.38 -10.27 -5.03
CA ALA A 63 23.55 -11.03 -5.44
C ALA A 63 24.78 -10.15 -5.14
N PRO A 64 25.70 -10.57 -4.26
CA PRO A 64 26.77 -9.70 -3.77
C PRO A 64 27.59 -9.17 -4.95
N THR A 65 27.31 -7.94 -5.36
CA THR A 65 28.07 -7.27 -6.39
C THR A 65 29.28 -6.70 -5.66
N THR A 66 30.46 -7.24 -5.93
CA THR A 66 31.70 -6.81 -5.29
C THR A 66 31.89 -5.32 -5.51
N PRO A 67 32.00 -4.51 -4.44
CA PRO A 67 32.22 -3.08 -4.60
C PRO A 67 33.49 -2.81 -5.40
N VAL A 68 33.41 -1.87 -6.34
CA VAL A 68 34.56 -1.39 -7.12
C VAL A 68 34.96 -0.01 -6.62
N ALA A 69 36.26 0.29 -6.73
CA ALA A 69 36.77 1.63 -6.48
C ALA A 69 36.23 2.60 -7.53
N ILE A 70 35.93 3.84 -7.13
CA ILE A 70 35.43 4.89 -8.04
C ILE A 70 36.36 5.09 -9.25
N SER A 71 37.68 5.10 -9.04
CA SER A 71 38.65 5.28 -10.13
C SER A 71 38.71 4.12 -11.13
N ALA A 72 38.16 2.95 -10.78
CA ALA A 72 38.17 1.75 -11.60
C ALA A 72 36.83 1.47 -12.30
N MET A 73 35.84 2.37 -12.16
CA MET A 73 34.55 2.22 -12.84
C MET A 73 34.72 2.30 -14.35
N GLN A 74 34.07 1.37 -15.06
CA GLN A 74 34.06 1.35 -16.52
C GLN A 74 32.77 1.97 -17.05
N GLU A 75 32.89 2.72 -18.14
CA GLU A 75 31.74 3.30 -18.84
C GLU A 75 30.76 2.19 -19.28
N TRP A 76 29.46 2.48 -19.20
CA TRP A 76 28.34 1.57 -19.53
C TRP A 76 28.20 0.33 -18.64
N SER A 77 28.88 0.28 -17.49
CA SER A 77 28.87 -0.90 -16.61
C SER A 77 27.89 -0.80 -15.44
N LEU A 78 27.41 -1.95 -14.96
CA LEU A 78 26.71 -2.04 -13.68
C LEU A 78 27.74 -2.13 -12.56
N VAL A 79 27.67 -1.22 -11.61
CA VAL A 79 28.66 -1.09 -10.54
C VAL A 79 27.99 -0.94 -9.18
N THR A 80 28.73 -1.35 -8.16
CA THR A 80 28.46 -1.01 -6.77
C THR A 80 29.65 -0.25 -6.24
N VAL A 81 29.41 0.94 -5.68
CA VAL A 81 30.45 1.79 -5.07
C VAL A 81 30.13 1.96 -3.60
N LYS A 82 31.17 1.96 -2.77
CA LYS A 82 31.06 2.30 -1.34
C LYS A 82 31.84 3.56 -1.06
N GLY A 83 31.26 4.46 -0.27
CA GLY A 83 31.94 5.69 0.12
C GLY A 83 31.12 6.51 1.09
N LYS A 84 31.52 7.76 1.27
CA LYS A 84 30.78 8.75 2.05
C LYS A 84 30.19 9.82 1.13
N VAL A 85 29.01 10.30 1.49
CA VAL A 85 28.39 11.43 0.80
C VAL A 85 29.18 12.71 1.10
N ALA A 86 29.80 13.27 0.07
CA ALA A 86 30.62 14.47 0.18
C ALA A 86 29.83 15.75 -0.08
N GLU A 87 28.83 15.73 -0.96
CA GLU A 87 28.00 16.89 -1.34
C GLU A 87 26.61 16.40 -1.79
N VAL A 88 25.55 17.21 -1.60
CA VAL A 88 24.17 16.89 -2.01
C VAL A 88 23.58 18.07 -2.79
N PHE A 89 22.99 17.78 -3.94
CA PHE A 89 22.47 18.74 -4.92
C PHE A 89 21.11 18.29 -5.47
N GLY A 90 20.01 18.59 -4.75
CA GLY A 90 18.68 18.13 -5.16
C GLY A 90 18.67 16.63 -5.40
N ASN A 91 18.40 16.21 -6.65
CA ASN A 91 18.37 14.80 -7.04
C ASN A 91 19.74 14.15 -7.33
N LYS A 92 20.84 14.85 -7.08
CA LYS A 92 22.21 14.35 -7.26
C LYS A 92 23.00 14.49 -5.98
N PHE A 93 24.04 13.69 -5.82
CA PHE A 93 24.99 13.83 -4.73
C PHE A 93 26.35 13.28 -5.14
N ILE A 94 27.42 13.67 -4.43
CA ILE A 94 28.75 13.14 -4.66
C ILE A 94 29.04 12.07 -3.60
N VAL A 95 29.45 10.88 -4.05
CA VAL A 95 30.09 9.88 -3.20
C VAL A 95 31.60 10.00 -3.35
N GLN A 96 32.32 9.92 -2.24
CA GLN A 96 33.77 9.91 -2.19
C GLN A 96 34.28 8.67 -1.45
N ASP A 97 35.29 8.03 -2.04
CA ASP A 97 36.12 7.00 -1.43
C ASP A 97 37.59 7.41 -1.51
N ASP A 98 38.51 6.53 -1.11
CA ASP A 98 39.95 6.80 -1.14
C ASP A 98 40.52 6.90 -2.57
N SER A 99 39.75 6.43 -3.57
CA SER A 99 40.17 6.40 -4.97
C SER A 99 39.69 7.61 -5.77
N GLY A 100 38.61 8.28 -5.35
CA GLY A 100 38.08 9.44 -6.05
C GLY A 100 36.68 9.87 -5.64
N ARG A 101 36.01 10.57 -6.56
CA ARG A 101 34.66 11.12 -6.39
C ARG A 101 33.77 10.71 -7.55
N ALA A 102 32.54 10.33 -7.27
CA ALA A 102 31.54 9.96 -8.27
C ALA A 102 30.27 10.80 -8.08
N LEU A 103 29.74 11.33 -9.18
CA LEU A 103 28.45 12.01 -9.19
C LEU A 103 27.34 10.97 -9.35
N VAL A 104 26.46 10.89 -8.35
CA VAL A 104 25.36 9.96 -8.30
C VAL A 104 24.07 10.69 -8.66
N GLU A 105 23.31 10.14 -9.60
CA GLU A 105 21.96 10.61 -9.94
C GLU A 105 20.91 9.66 -9.39
N THR A 106 19.90 10.21 -8.73
CA THR A 106 18.85 9.43 -8.04
C THR A 106 17.49 9.46 -8.75
N GLY A 107 17.41 10.13 -9.91
CA GLY A 107 16.16 10.38 -10.61
C GLY A 107 15.16 11.18 -9.75
N PRO A 108 13.86 11.14 -10.07
CA PRO A 108 12.83 11.91 -9.36
C PRO A 108 12.70 11.57 -7.86
N ALA A 109 13.14 10.38 -7.44
CA ALA A 109 13.08 9.95 -6.05
C ALA A 109 13.90 10.85 -5.12
N GLY A 110 14.99 11.45 -5.62
CA GLY A 110 15.83 12.35 -4.83
C GLY A 110 15.54 13.83 -5.03
N ASP A 111 14.49 14.25 -5.74
CA ASP A 111 14.22 15.68 -5.98
C ASP A 111 14.12 16.51 -4.69
N SER A 112 13.73 15.88 -3.57
CA SER A 112 13.69 16.52 -2.26
C SER A 112 15.07 16.80 -1.63
N GLY A 113 16.13 16.17 -2.14
CA GLY A 113 17.49 16.22 -1.57
C GLY A 113 17.64 15.56 -0.20
N LYS A 114 16.63 14.82 0.28
CA LYS A 114 16.59 14.22 1.63
C LYS A 114 16.90 12.72 1.65
N LEU A 115 17.27 12.16 0.51
CA LEU A 115 17.50 10.73 0.35
C LEU A 115 18.74 10.26 1.13
N VAL A 116 19.74 11.13 1.22
CA VAL A 116 21.01 10.93 1.91
C VAL A 116 21.40 12.20 2.67
N ALA A 117 22.24 12.07 3.69
CA ALA A 117 22.81 13.14 4.47
C ALA A 117 24.29 13.34 4.17
N LEU A 118 24.80 14.55 4.43
CA LEU A 118 26.23 14.85 4.32
C LEU A 118 27.05 13.96 5.28
N ASN A 119 28.21 13.49 4.82
CA ASN A 119 29.11 12.56 5.50
C ASN A 119 28.51 11.17 5.78
N GLU A 120 27.34 10.85 5.23
CA GLU A 120 26.71 9.56 5.42
C GLU A 120 27.47 8.47 4.65
N PRO A 121 27.86 7.36 5.31
CA PRO A 121 28.42 6.20 4.64
C PRO A 121 27.32 5.42 3.91
N VAL A 122 27.49 5.25 2.60
CA VAL A 122 26.53 4.60 1.71
C VAL A 122 27.22 3.63 0.76
N SER A 123 26.47 2.63 0.33
CA SER A 123 26.78 1.80 -0.83
C SER A 123 25.75 2.09 -1.92
N VAL A 124 26.20 2.54 -3.08
CA VAL A 124 25.35 2.88 -4.21
C VAL A 124 25.51 1.82 -5.28
N GLN A 125 24.40 1.25 -5.74
CA GLN A 125 24.38 0.35 -6.88
C GLN A 125 23.64 1.01 -8.03
N GLY A 126 24.20 0.91 -9.23
CA GLY A 126 23.63 1.57 -10.40
C GLY A 126 24.40 1.28 -11.68
N ARG A 127 24.06 2.02 -12.73
CA ARG A 127 24.79 2.02 -14.01
C ARG A 127 25.66 3.26 -14.09
N PHE A 128 26.93 3.09 -14.42
CA PHE A 128 27.84 4.20 -14.69
C PHE A 128 27.85 4.49 -16.19
N GLU A 129 27.37 5.66 -16.58
CA GLU A 129 27.38 6.15 -17.96
C GLU A 129 27.35 7.67 -17.98
N HIS A 130 27.93 8.29 -19.00
CA HIS A 130 28.03 9.72 -19.20
C HIS A 130 28.67 10.48 -18.01
N GLY A 131 29.50 9.80 -17.21
CA GLY A 131 30.10 10.37 -15.99
C GLY A 131 29.15 10.43 -14.78
N PHE A 132 27.95 9.88 -14.89
CA PHE A 132 26.98 9.75 -13.81
C PHE A 132 26.85 8.29 -13.39
N LEU A 133 26.76 8.06 -12.08
CA LEU A 133 26.26 6.80 -11.55
C LEU A 133 24.74 6.94 -11.37
N HIS A 134 23.97 6.43 -12.32
CA HIS A 134 22.51 6.37 -12.21
C HIS A 134 22.14 5.29 -11.21
N ALA A 135 21.80 5.72 -10.00
CA ALA A 135 21.56 4.81 -8.88
C ALA A 135 20.21 4.10 -9.03
N THR A 136 20.23 2.78 -8.83
CA THR A 136 19.04 1.93 -8.65
C THR A 136 18.82 1.60 -7.19
N TYR A 137 19.89 1.51 -6.40
CA TYR A 137 19.79 1.28 -4.95
C TYR A 137 20.79 2.13 -4.18
N ILE A 138 20.34 2.63 -3.02
CA ILE A 138 21.20 3.19 -1.99
C ILE A 138 21.05 2.33 -0.74
N ILE A 139 22.15 1.79 -0.25
CA ILE A 139 22.20 0.98 0.95
C ILE A 139 22.96 1.77 2.00
N ARG A 140 22.31 2.11 3.10
CA ARG A 140 22.90 2.88 4.20
C ARG A 140 23.66 1.94 5.15
N GLN A 141 24.50 2.51 6.02
CA GLN A 141 25.26 1.72 7.00
C GLN A 141 24.38 0.93 7.98
N ASP A 142 23.17 1.41 8.27
CA ASP A 142 22.19 0.69 9.12
C ASP A 142 21.54 -0.51 8.40
N GLY A 143 21.91 -0.78 7.15
CA GLY A 143 21.34 -1.83 6.31
C GLY A 143 20.01 -1.47 5.67
N SER A 144 19.50 -0.25 5.87
CA SER A 144 18.32 0.21 5.14
C SER A 144 18.63 0.36 3.65
N VAL A 145 17.67 -0.08 2.84
CA VAL A 145 17.77 -0.07 1.39
C VAL A 145 16.72 0.87 0.82
N GLU A 146 17.17 1.84 0.05
CA GLU A 146 16.35 2.73 -0.74
C GLU A 146 16.39 2.26 -2.19
N ALA A 147 15.26 1.76 -2.70
CA ALA A 147 15.13 1.39 -4.10
C ALA A 147 14.70 2.63 -4.90
N LEU A 148 15.50 2.98 -5.90
CA LEU A 148 15.24 4.08 -6.81
C LEU A 148 14.62 3.50 -8.07
N GLY A 149 13.47 4.05 -8.46
CA GLY A 149 12.77 3.63 -9.67
C GLY A 149 13.67 3.73 -10.91
N PRO A 150 13.32 3.06 -12.01
CA PRO A 150 14.14 3.08 -13.22
C PRO A 150 14.48 4.52 -13.63
N ALA A 151 15.78 4.78 -13.77
CA ALA A 151 16.28 6.07 -14.26
C ALA A 151 15.62 6.37 -15.62
N GLY A 152 14.85 7.45 -15.69
CA GLY A 152 14.32 7.96 -16.96
C GLY A 152 13.28 7.06 -17.67
N GLY A 153 12.34 6.45 -16.94
CA GLY A 153 11.12 5.98 -17.59
C GLY A 153 10.35 7.18 -18.18
N PRO A 154 9.78 7.09 -19.40
CA PRO A 154 9.03 8.20 -19.98
C PRO A 154 7.95 8.67 -19.01
N PRO A 155 7.70 9.99 -18.91
CA PRO A 155 6.61 10.51 -18.09
C PRO A 155 5.35 9.74 -18.46
N ARG A 156 4.66 9.16 -17.47
CA ARG A 156 3.30 8.63 -17.66
C ARG A 156 2.36 9.82 -17.84
N HIS A 157 2.48 10.53 -18.94
CA HIS A 157 1.53 11.56 -19.33
C HIS A 157 0.55 10.94 -20.33
N GLY A 158 -0.71 10.83 -19.93
CA GLY A 158 -1.80 11.09 -20.87
C GLY A 158 -2.55 9.94 -21.53
N LEU A 159 -2.22 8.64 -21.34
CA LEU A 159 -3.03 7.60 -22.00
C LEU A 159 -4.50 7.62 -21.53
N ILE A 160 -4.76 8.01 -20.28
CA ILE A 160 -6.12 8.10 -19.73
C ILE A 160 -6.80 9.42 -20.10
N GLU A 161 -6.04 10.51 -20.32
CA GLU A 161 -6.57 11.85 -20.59
C GLU A 161 -7.05 12.00 -22.04
N ASP A 162 -6.37 11.34 -23.00
CA ASP A 162 -6.79 11.33 -24.41
C ASP A 162 -8.02 10.45 -24.66
N MET A 163 -8.23 9.42 -23.82
CA MET A 163 -9.44 8.59 -23.89
C MET A 163 -10.67 9.34 -23.34
N LEU A 164 -10.52 10.16 -22.30
CA LEU A 164 -11.62 10.95 -21.74
C LEU A 164 -12.03 12.16 -22.59
N ARG A 165 -11.20 12.58 -23.55
CA ARG A 165 -11.52 13.70 -24.45
C ARG A 165 -12.19 13.28 -25.76
N HIS A 166 -12.35 11.98 -26.00
CA HIS A 166 -12.90 11.46 -27.26
C HIS A 166 -14.38 11.06 -27.21
N ASP A 167 -15.05 11.21 -26.06
CA ASP A 167 -16.49 10.99 -25.92
C ASP A 167 -17.22 12.33 -25.71
N GLY A 168 -17.40 13.07 -26.79
CA GLY A 168 -18.28 14.23 -26.84
C GLY A 168 -18.94 14.37 -28.21
N PRO A 169 -20.21 13.98 -28.38
CA PRO A 169 -21.02 14.36 -29.54
C PRO A 169 -21.49 15.82 -29.48
#